data_AF-A0A9W8JND2-F1
#
_entry.id   AF-A0A9W8JND2-F1
#
_cell.length_a   1.000
_cell.length_b   1.000
_cell.length_c   1.000
_cell.angle_alpha   90.00
_cell.angle_beta   90.00
_cell.angle_gamma   90.00
#
_symmetry.space_group_name_H-M   'P 1'
#
loop_
_entity.id
_entity.type
_entity.pdbx_description
1 polymer ?
#
loop_
_entity_poly.entity_id
_entity_poly.type
_entity_poly.pdbx_seq_one_letter_code
_entity_poly.pdbx_strand_id
1 'polypeptide(L)'
;MFALSHMQLGTAGEWRNLKLQDLADGAWEIPSWIDFETLLWTDFGNVNRQSQAQRDIDNFYQRSLPAGEFFIKFDRLRILAGFHEDASLIALLRRLLRPNLLAEILPTTR
;
A
#
# COMPACT_ATOMS: atom_id res chain seq x y z
N MET A 1 -23.55 5.44 -13.19
CA MET A 1 -22.78 5.76 -11.97
C MET A 1 -21.98 7.05 -12.18
N PHE A 2 -22.00 8.01 -11.25
CA PHE A 2 -21.40 9.35 -11.42
C PHE A 2 -19.86 9.32 -11.58
N ALA A 3 -19.14 8.43 -10.90
CA ALA A 3 -17.68 8.36 -10.96
C ALA A 3 -17.12 8.03 -12.36
N LEU A 4 -17.79 7.17 -13.13
CA LEU A 4 -17.41 6.85 -14.52
C LEU A 4 -17.42 8.09 -15.43
N SER A 5 -18.24 9.11 -15.10
CA SER A 5 -18.29 10.35 -15.88
C SER A 5 -17.01 11.19 -15.77
N HIS A 6 -16.18 10.97 -14.74
CA HIS A 6 -14.90 11.65 -14.56
C HIS A 6 -13.72 10.90 -15.18
N MET A 7 -13.91 9.63 -15.57
CA MET A 7 -12.88 8.77 -16.16
C MET A 7 -12.92 8.89 -17.69
N GLN A 8 -12.61 10.08 -18.22
CA GLN A 8 -12.80 10.39 -19.66
C GLN A 8 -11.54 10.29 -20.50
N LEU A 9 -10.36 10.26 -19.88
CA LEU A 9 -9.08 10.41 -20.58
C LEU A 9 -8.12 9.24 -20.26
N GLY A 10 -7.25 8.92 -21.23
CA GLY A 10 -6.24 7.88 -21.10
C GLY A 10 -6.82 6.49 -20.84
N THR A 11 -6.04 5.64 -20.17
CA THR A 11 -6.41 4.24 -19.85
C THR A 11 -7.70 4.14 -19.03
N ALA A 12 -8.01 5.14 -18.21
CA ALA A 12 -9.28 5.21 -17.47
C ALA A 12 -10.50 5.41 -18.39
N GLY A 13 -10.33 6.17 -19.48
CA GLY A 13 -11.38 6.38 -20.49
C GLY A 13 -11.69 5.13 -21.31
N GLU A 14 -10.66 4.39 -21.70
CA GLU A 14 -10.82 3.10 -22.41
C GLU A 14 -11.49 2.07 -21.51
N TRP A 15 -11.05 1.97 -20.26
CA TRP A 15 -11.66 1.11 -19.25
C TRP A 15 -13.14 1.45 -19.01
N ARG A 16 -13.47 2.74 -18.88
CA ARG A 16 -14.86 3.20 -18.79
C ARG A 16 -15.70 2.69 -19.96
N ASN A 17 -15.18 2.76 -21.18
CA ASN A 17 -15.92 2.33 -22.37
C ASN A 17 -16.21 0.83 -22.36
N LEU A 18 -15.21 0.00 -21.99
CA LEU A 18 -15.39 -1.44 -21.84
C LEU A 18 -16.46 -1.76 -20.78
N LYS A 19 -16.39 -1.08 -19.65
CA LYS A 19 -17.34 -1.24 -18.54
C LYS A 19 -18.75 -0.77 -18.88
N LEU A 20 -18.92 0.29 -19.66
CA LEU A 20 -20.22 0.70 -20.18
C LEU A 20 -20.78 -0.29 -21.21
N GLN A 21 -19.91 -0.95 -21.98
CA GLN A 21 -20.30 -2.00 -22.90
C GLN A 21 -20.75 -3.26 -22.14
N ASP A 22 -20.01 -3.69 -21.13
CA ASP A 22 -20.38 -4.82 -20.26
C ASP A 22 -21.74 -4.60 -19.57
N LEU A 23 -22.03 -3.34 -19.19
CA LEU A 23 -23.33 -2.93 -18.63
C LEU A 23 -24.45 -3.02 -19.67
N ALA A 24 -24.19 -2.62 -20.92
CA ALA A 24 -25.16 -2.67 -22.01
C ALA A 24 -25.46 -4.12 -22.44
N ASP A 25 -24.46 -4.99 -22.38
CA ASP A 25 -24.55 -6.40 -22.74
C ASP A 25 -25.13 -7.26 -21.58
N GLY A 26 -25.41 -6.66 -20.43
CA GLY A 26 -25.92 -7.35 -19.23
C GLY A 26 -24.91 -8.26 -18.55
N ALA A 27 -23.64 -8.21 -18.97
CA ALA A 27 -22.54 -8.96 -18.38
C ALA A 27 -22.06 -8.36 -17.04
N TRP A 28 -22.46 -7.12 -16.76
CA TRP A 28 -22.06 -6.40 -15.56
C TRP A 28 -23.19 -5.56 -14.99
N GLU A 29 -23.71 -5.96 -13.83
CA GLU A 29 -24.53 -5.11 -12.98
C GLU A 29 -23.64 -4.58 -11.87
N ILE A 30 -23.59 -3.26 -11.66
CA ILE A 30 -22.94 -2.68 -10.48
C ILE A 30 -24.04 -2.40 -9.44
N PRO A 31 -24.23 -3.25 -8.43
CA PRO A 31 -25.32 -3.08 -7.48
C PRO A 31 -25.03 -1.95 -6.48
N SER A 32 -23.75 -1.70 -6.16
CA SER A 32 -23.35 -0.74 -5.13
C SER A 32 -22.06 0.02 -5.45
N TRP A 33 -21.86 1.15 -4.75
CA TRP A 33 -20.60 1.89 -4.79
C TRP A 33 -19.39 1.04 -4.36
N ILE A 34 -19.59 0.12 -3.41
CA ILE A 34 -18.54 -0.75 -2.87
C ILE A 34 -18.04 -1.73 -3.93
N ASP A 35 -18.95 -2.27 -4.75
CA ASP A 35 -18.60 -3.19 -5.84
C ASP A 35 -17.81 -2.45 -6.93
N PHE A 36 -18.20 -1.21 -7.24
CA PHE A 36 -17.44 -0.36 -8.15
C PHE A 36 -16.04 -0.05 -7.63
N GLU A 37 -15.91 0.34 -6.37
CA GLU A 37 -14.62 0.64 -5.76
C GLU A 37 -13.71 -0.59 -5.74
N THR A 38 -14.25 -1.77 -5.40
CA THR A 38 -13.52 -3.04 -5.43
C THR A 38 -13.03 -3.37 -6.84
N LEU A 39 -13.88 -3.19 -7.84
CA LEU A 39 -13.54 -3.45 -9.23
C LEU A 39 -12.49 -2.46 -9.76
N LEU A 40 -12.61 -1.19 -9.38
CA LEU A 40 -11.62 -0.16 -9.70
C LEU A 40 -10.27 -0.47 -9.06
N TRP A 41 -10.24 -0.90 -7.80
CA TRP A 41 -9.03 -1.39 -7.13
C TRP A 41 -8.50 -2.69 -7.72
N THR A 42 -9.34 -3.53 -8.30
CA THR A 42 -8.88 -4.76 -8.96
C THR A 42 -8.20 -4.43 -10.29
N ASP A 43 -8.81 -3.55 -11.08
CA ASP A 43 -8.37 -3.25 -12.45
C ASP A 43 -7.23 -2.21 -12.49
N PHE A 44 -7.18 -1.28 -11.54
CA PHE A 44 -6.15 -0.24 -11.44
C PHE A 44 -5.32 -0.28 -10.16
N GLY A 45 -5.77 -1.02 -9.14
CA GLY A 45 -4.94 -1.19 -7.95
C GLY A 45 -3.69 -1.94 -8.34
N ASN A 46 -2.55 -1.48 -7.83
CA ASN A 46 -1.31 -2.21 -7.97
C ASN A 46 -1.51 -3.59 -7.30
N VAL A 47 -1.73 -4.63 -8.10
CA VAL A 47 -1.97 -6.01 -7.61
C VAL A 47 -0.79 -6.50 -6.76
N ASN A 48 0.38 -5.88 -6.97
CA ASN A 48 1.61 -6.11 -6.20
C ASN A 48 1.85 -5.03 -5.14
N ARG A 49 0.86 -4.22 -4.73
CA ARG A 49 1.07 -3.11 -3.77
C ARG A 49 1.66 -3.62 -2.46
N GLN A 50 1.18 -4.77 -1.98
CA GLN A 50 1.71 -5.40 -0.79
C GLN A 50 3.11 -5.94 -1.01
N SER A 51 3.36 -6.68 -2.09
CA SER A 51 4.68 -7.20 -2.42
C SER A 51 5.71 -6.10 -2.71
N GLN A 52 5.28 -4.98 -3.29
CA GLN A 52 6.10 -3.80 -3.50
C GLN A 52 6.39 -3.11 -2.17
N ALA A 53 5.39 -2.94 -1.30
CA ALA A 53 5.60 -2.41 0.04
C ALA A 53 6.52 -3.29 0.89
N GLN A 54 6.47 -4.62 0.72
CA GLN A 54 7.41 -5.56 1.33
C GLN A 54 8.84 -5.35 0.81
N ARG A 55 9.02 -5.20 -0.50
CA ARG A 55 10.34 -4.85 -1.07
C ARG A 55 10.83 -3.48 -0.62
N ASP A 56 9.94 -2.51 -0.50
CA ASP A 56 10.27 -1.15 -0.09
C ASP A 56 10.68 -1.11 1.39
N ILE A 57 9.94 -1.81 2.27
CA ILE A 57 10.29 -1.90 3.69
C ILE A 57 11.57 -2.71 3.89
N ASP A 58 11.83 -3.71 3.04
CA ASP A 58 13.07 -4.49 3.10
C ASP A 58 14.32 -3.69 2.74
N ASN A 59 14.17 -2.67 1.90
CA ASN A 59 15.25 -1.78 1.51
C ASN A 59 15.25 -0.45 2.30
N PHE A 60 14.32 -0.28 3.25
CA PHE A 60 14.20 0.94 4.04
C PHE A 60 15.17 0.93 5.22
N TYR A 61 15.87 2.02 5.46
CA TYR A 61 16.78 2.15 6.60
C TYR A 61 16.74 3.59 7.11
N GLN A 62 16.88 3.77 8.42
CA GLN A 62 16.88 5.11 9.03
C GLN A 62 17.99 6.00 8.46
N ARG A 63 19.20 5.47 8.21
CA ARG A 63 20.35 6.19 7.62
C ARG A 63 20.57 7.58 8.20
N SER A 64 20.30 8.65 7.47
CA SER A 64 20.40 10.04 7.92
C SER A 64 19.05 10.67 8.28
N LEU A 65 17.93 9.95 8.08
CA LEU A 65 16.59 10.44 8.37
C LEU A 65 16.41 10.79 9.86
N PRO A 66 15.74 11.90 10.17
CA PRO A 66 15.24 12.18 11.51
C PRO A 66 14.29 11.09 12.00
N ALA A 67 14.26 10.85 13.31
CA ALA A 67 13.44 9.79 13.90
C ALA A 67 11.95 9.93 13.55
N GLY A 68 11.40 11.14 13.63
CA GLY A 68 9.99 11.40 13.29
C GLY A 68 9.66 11.04 11.84
N GLU A 69 10.48 11.48 10.88
CA GLU A 69 10.30 11.14 9.47
C GLU A 69 10.47 9.64 9.20
N PHE A 70 11.40 9.00 9.89
CA PHE A 70 11.59 7.56 9.80
C PHE A 70 10.35 6.80 10.26
N PHE A 71 9.81 7.10 11.44
CA PHE A 71 8.65 6.40 11.98
C PHE A 71 7.38 6.65 11.15
N ILE A 72 7.17 7.85 10.62
CA ILE A 72 6.06 8.13 9.71
C ILE A 72 6.15 7.26 8.45
N LYS A 73 7.33 7.18 7.83
CA LYS A 73 7.55 6.35 6.63
C LYS A 73 7.45 4.86 6.94
N PHE A 74 8.01 4.41 8.05
CA PHE A 74 7.92 3.04 8.52
C PHE A 74 6.47 2.61 8.77
N ASP A 75 5.69 3.42 9.47
CA ASP A 75 4.30 3.12 9.80
C ASP A 75 3.43 2.98 8.54
N ARG A 76 3.65 3.87 7.56
CA ARG A 76 3.00 3.75 6.25
C ARG A 76 3.38 2.46 5.52
N LEU A 77 4.67 2.11 5.51
CA LEU A 77 5.17 0.92 4.81
C LEU A 77 4.70 -0.38 5.48
N ARG A 78 4.72 -0.46 6.82
CA ARG A 78 4.28 -1.69 7.52
C ARG A 78 2.80 -1.99 7.28
N ILE A 79 1.95 -0.96 7.25
CA ILE A 79 0.51 -1.09 7.00
C ILE A 79 0.28 -1.61 5.59
N LEU A 80 0.99 -1.05 4.59
CA LEU A 80 0.86 -1.46 3.20
C LEU A 80 1.47 -2.85 2.92
N ALA A 81 2.50 -3.25 3.67
CA ALA A 81 3.17 -4.55 3.54
C ALA A 81 2.45 -5.68 4.30
N GLY A 82 1.51 -5.35 5.19
CA GLY A 82 0.74 -6.31 5.98
C GLY A 82 1.45 -6.79 7.26
N PHE A 83 2.40 -6.02 7.79
CA PHE A 83 3.05 -6.33 9.07
C PHE A 83 2.22 -5.79 10.24
N HIS A 84 1.48 -6.69 10.90
CA HIS A 84 0.58 -6.36 12.01
C HIS A 84 1.06 -6.90 13.37
N GLU A 85 1.92 -7.92 13.38
CA GLU A 85 2.34 -8.58 14.62
C GLU A 85 3.52 -7.87 15.28
N ASP A 86 3.40 -7.57 16.57
CA ASP A 86 4.41 -6.83 17.35
C ASP A 86 5.81 -7.48 17.30
N ALA A 87 5.90 -8.82 17.36
CA ALA A 87 7.17 -9.53 17.29
C ALA A 87 7.88 -9.31 15.94
N SER A 88 7.13 -9.31 14.84
CA SER A 88 7.65 -9.04 13.50
C SER A 88 8.11 -7.59 13.35
N LEU A 89 7.37 -6.65 13.97
CA LEU A 89 7.70 -5.23 13.95
C LEU A 89 8.97 -4.91 14.74
N ILE A 90 9.17 -5.54 15.90
CA ILE A 90 10.40 -5.38 16.68
C ILE A 90 11.61 -5.89 15.91
N ALA A 91 11.51 -7.07 15.27
CA ALA A 91 12.58 -7.62 14.45
C ALA A 91 12.90 -6.71 13.25
N LEU A 92 11.88 -6.17 12.59
CA LEU A 92 12.01 -5.16 11.54
C LEU A 92 12.73 -3.91 12.07
N LEU A 93 12.22 -3.27 13.12
CA LEU A 93 12.82 -2.06 13.67
C LEU A 93 14.29 -2.25 14.07
N ARG A 94 14.64 -3.41 14.64
CA ARG A 94 16.04 -3.79 14.93
C ARG A 94 16.93 -3.84 13.70
N ARG A 95 16.40 -4.17 12.53
CA ARG A 95 17.14 -4.16 11.27
C ARG A 95 17.23 -2.76 10.64
N LEU A 96 16.17 -1.96 10.74
CA LEU A 96 16.05 -0.70 10.00
C LEU A 96 16.64 0.51 10.75
N LEU A 97 16.73 0.46 12.09
CA LEU A 97 17.29 1.54 12.92
C LEU A 97 18.82 1.61 12.84
N ARG A 98 19.38 2.77 13.18
CA ARG A 98 20.84 2.94 13.24
C ARG A 98 21.42 2.07 14.37
N PRO A 99 22.58 1.41 14.16
CA PRO A 99 23.23 0.59 15.18
C PRO A 99 23.47 1.32 16.50
N ASN A 100 23.85 2.61 16.43
CA ASN A 100 24.13 3.42 17.63
C ASN A 100 22.87 3.66 18.47
N LEU A 101 21.72 3.88 17.82
CA LEU A 101 20.42 4.02 18.50
C LEU A 101 19.97 2.68 19.09
N LEU A 102 20.23 1.57 18.40
CA LEU A 102 19.92 0.24 18.91
C LEU A 102 20.73 -0.09 20.17
N ALA A 103 22.02 0.28 20.20
CA ALA A 103 22.86 0.08 21.38
C ALA A 103 22.40 0.89 22.60
N GLU A 104 21.77 2.05 22.38
CA GLU A 104 21.23 2.91 23.43
C GLU A 104 19.88 2.39 23.97
N ILE A 105 19.02 1.84 23.09
CA ILE A 105 17.68 1.36 23.43
C ILE A 105 17.70 -0.09 23.97
N LEU A 106 18.63 -0.91 23.49
CA LEU A 106 18.86 -2.28 23.93
C LEU A 106 20.25 -2.36 24.54
N PRO A 107 20.47 -1.81 25.76
CA PRO A 107 21.74 -1.96 26.43
C PRO A 107 21.97 -3.46 26.60
N THR A 108 23.00 -3.98 25.93
CA THR A 108 23.46 -5.36 26.03
C THR A 108 23.58 -5.70 27.51
N THR A 109 22.66 -6.51 28.03
CA THR A 109 22.83 -7.11 29.34
C THR A 109 24.10 -7.95 29.23
N ARG A 110 25.10 -7.54 30.00
CA ARG A 110 26.45 -8.13 30.06
C ARG A 110 26.41 -9.62 30.35
#